data_AF-A0A2W6YXD1-F1
#
_entry.id   AF-A0A2W6YXD1-F1
#
_cell.length_a   1.000
_cell.length_b   1.000
_cell.length_c   1.000
_cell.angle_alpha   90.00
_cell.angle_beta   90.00
_cell.angle_gamma   90.00
#
_symmetry.space_group_name_H-M   'P 1'
#
loop_
_entity.id
_entity.type
_entity.pdbx_description
1 polymer ?
#
loop_
_entity_poly.entity_id
_entity_poly.type
_entity_poly.pdbx_seq_one_letter_code
_entity_poly.pdbx_strand_id
1 'polypeptide(L)'
;MPINLPNLDDRTYADILRDALARIPVHNPEWTNFNDSDPGVTIIQLFAFMTESILYRANQIPERNRLKFLQLLGLPLAPAAAARGFVTLTNERGALTTHTLEPDLDVRAGQVRFLTTQGLDVLPITAQLFYKRPVETTAEQATLYKQLYDDLLGNNQAPAFYDTAPMPLPAADGSLPALDLATTVDGCLWIALL
;
A
#
# COMPACT_ATOMS: atom_id res chain seq x y z
N MET A 1 -0.59 -1.86 -4.30
CA MET A 1 0.75 -1.33 -4.61
C MET A 1 1.11 -1.76 -6.03
N PRO A 2 1.51 -0.84 -6.93
CA PRO A 2 2.05 -1.27 -8.21
C PRO A 2 3.28 -2.14 -7.96
N ILE A 3 3.34 -3.29 -8.62
CA ILE A 3 4.51 -4.16 -8.55
C ILE A 3 5.63 -3.45 -9.31
N ASN A 4 6.75 -3.18 -8.64
CA ASN A 4 7.93 -2.65 -9.32
C ASN A 4 8.47 -3.73 -10.26
N LEU A 5 8.39 -3.46 -11.55
CA LEU A 5 8.92 -4.34 -12.58
C LEU A 5 10.44 -4.39 -12.49
N PRO A 6 11.07 -5.57 -12.58
CA PRO A 6 12.51 -5.66 -12.65
C PRO A 6 12.97 -5.00 -13.95
N ASN A 7 13.86 -4.01 -13.81
CA ASN A 7 14.54 -3.42 -14.95
C ASN A 7 15.62 -4.43 -15.40
N LEU A 8 15.56 -4.90 -16.65
CA LEU A 8 16.53 -5.88 -17.15
C LEU A 8 17.89 -5.22 -17.39
N ASP A 9 17.86 -3.96 -17.82
CA ASP A 9 19.04 -3.14 -18.08
C ASP A 9 18.65 -1.66 -17.94
N ASP A 10 19.37 -0.92 -17.10
CA ASP A 10 19.10 0.48 -16.76
C ASP A 10 20.05 1.47 -17.46
N ARG A 11 20.92 0.99 -18.35
CA ARG A 11 21.87 1.85 -19.06
C ARG A 11 21.16 2.88 -19.94
N THR A 12 21.57 4.13 -19.75
CA THR A 12 21.10 5.26 -20.57
C THR A 12 21.94 5.42 -21.83
N TYR A 13 21.47 6.24 -22.77
CA TYR A 13 22.25 6.70 -23.92
C TYR A 13 23.66 7.17 -23.52
N ALA A 14 23.76 7.97 -22.45
CA ALA A 14 25.03 8.53 -22.00
C ALA A 14 25.98 7.44 -21.48
N ASP A 15 25.44 6.43 -20.79
CA ASP A 15 26.24 5.29 -20.31
C ASP A 15 26.77 4.46 -21.48
N ILE A 16 25.91 4.18 -22.45
CA ILE A 16 26.26 3.39 -23.64
C ILE A 16 27.30 4.13 -24.48
N LEU A 17 27.11 5.44 -24.69
CA LEU A 17 28.06 6.28 -25.42
C LEU A 17 29.41 6.35 -24.72
N ARG A 18 29.40 6.60 -23.41
CA ARG A 18 30.62 6.67 -22.59
C ARG A 18 31.40 5.34 -22.65
N ASP A 19 30.72 4.22 -22.50
CA ASP A 19 31.34 2.89 -22.54
C ASP A 19 31.86 2.55 -23.94
N ALA A 20 31.18 2.99 -25.00
CA ALA A 20 31.64 2.82 -26.37
C ALA A 20 32.89 3.66 -26.67
N LEU A 21 32.91 4.94 -26.28
CA LEU A 21 34.06 5.83 -26.45
C LEU A 21 35.28 5.33 -25.66
N ALA A 22 35.08 4.84 -24.43
CA ALA A 22 36.15 4.30 -23.59
C ALA A 22 36.84 3.06 -24.20
N ARG A 23 36.18 2.35 -25.13
CA ARG A 23 36.72 1.18 -25.83
C ARG A 23 37.60 1.54 -27.04
N ILE A 24 37.43 2.73 -27.61
CA ILE A 24 38.13 3.13 -28.86
C ILE A 24 39.65 3.07 -28.71
N PRO A 25 40.30 3.63 -27.66
CA PRO A 25 41.76 3.63 -27.56
C PRO A 25 42.37 2.22 -27.49
N VAL A 26 41.59 1.22 -27.03
CA VAL A 26 42.03 -0.17 -26.90
C VAL A 26 41.91 -0.93 -28.22
N HIS A 27 40.84 -0.69 -28.97
CA HIS A 27 40.53 -1.47 -30.17
C HIS A 27 40.91 -0.77 -31.49
N ASN A 28 41.02 0.56 -31.48
CA ASN A 28 41.28 1.42 -32.63
C ASN A 28 42.25 2.56 -32.24
N PRO A 29 43.50 2.24 -31.85
CA PRO A 29 44.47 3.24 -31.39
C PRO A 29 44.82 4.30 -32.46
N GLU A 30 44.59 4.00 -33.73
CA GLU A 30 44.74 4.94 -34.86
C GLU A 30 43.70 6.06 -34.88
N TRP A 31 42.54 5.85 -34.24
CA TRP A 31 41.48 6.84 -34.15
C TRP A 31 41.75 7.76 -32.96
N THR A 32 42.16 9.00 -33.25
CA THR A 32 42.61 9.97 -32.23
C THR A 32 41.67 11.15 -32.03
N ASN A 33 40.73 11.37 -32.96
CA ASN A 33 39.74 12.43 -32.87
C ASN A 33 38.42 11.93 -32.26
N PHE A 34 38.10 12.36 -31.04
CA PHE A 34 36.88 11.97 -30.33
C PHE A 34 35.89 13.14 -30.16
N ASN A 35 35.96 14.16 -31.01
CA ASN A 35 35.03 15.29 -30.94
C ASN A 35 33.62 14.90 -31.43
N ASP A 36 32.59 15.62 -30.97
CA ASP A 36 31.21 15.37 -31.38
C ASP A 36 30.99 15.60 -32.89
N SER A 37 31.84 16.40 -33.53
CA SER A 37 31.80 16.65 -34.97
C SER A 37 32.44 15.52 -35.80
N ASP A 38 33.06 14.53 -35.15
CA ASP A 38 33.65 13.40 -35.83
C ASP A 38 32.53 12.50 -36.39
N PRO A 39 32.55 12.18 -37.70
CA PRO A 39 31.54 11.31 -38.28
C PRO A 39 31.50 9.93 -37.62
N GLY A 40 32.64 9.40 -37.15
CA GLY A 40 32.70 8.15 -36.41
C GLY A 40 31.99 8.24 -35.07
N VAL A 41 32.25 9.32 -34.29
CA VAL A 41 31.54 9.58 -33.03
C VAL A 41 30.04 9.75 -33.26
N THR A 42 29.64 10.45 -34.33
CA THR A 42 28.21 10.60 -34.69
C THR A 42 27.53 9.25 -34.95
N ILE A 43 28.21 8.31 -35.60
CA ILE A 43 27.69 6.95 -35.80
C ILE A 43 27.55 6.22 -34.45
N ILE A 44 28.52 6.34 -33.55
CA ILE A 44 28.44 5.75 -32.20
C ILE A 44 27.25 6.33 -31.44
N GLN A 45 27.04 7.65 -31.49
CA GLN A 45 25.87 8.30 -30.90
C GLN A 45 24.57 7.72 -31.45
N LEU A 46 24.44 7.55 -32.76
CA LEU A 46 23.26 6.92 -33.36
C LEU A 46 23.03 5.49 -32.83
N PHE A 47 24.08 4.69 -32.74
CA PHE A 47 23.98 3.33 -32.20
C PHE A 47 23.65 3.31 -30.71
N ALA A 48 24.17 4.25 -29.92
CA ALA A 48 23.81 4.39 -28.50
C ALA A 48 22.31 4.68 -28.35
N PHE A 49 21.77 5.60 -29.17
CA PHE A 49 20.34 5.92 -29.18
C PHE A 49 19.47 4.72 -29.60
N MET A 50 19.87 4.00 -30.65
CA MET A 50 19.16 2.78 -31.08
C MET A 50 19.20 1.69 -30.00
N THR A 51 20.33 1.54 -29.31
CA THR A 51 20.49 0.55 -28.25
C THR A 51 19.60 0.88 -27.06
N GLU A 52 19.61 2.13 -26.58
CA GLU A 52 18.71 2.57 -25.50
C GLU A 52 17.23 2.33 -25.86
N SER A 53 16.85 2.61 -27.12
CA SER A 53 15.50 2.35 -27.62
C SER A 53 15.11 0.85 -27.58
N ILE A 54 16.06 -0.05 -27.83
CA ILE A 54 15.86 -1.51 -27.73
C ILE A 54 15.78 -1.93 -26.26
N LEU A 55 16.66 -1.42 -25.39
CA LEU A 55 16.63 -1.69 -23.95
C LEU A 55 15.28 -1.30 -23.34
N TYR A 56 14.77 -0.11 -23.69
CA TYR A 56 13.44 0.34 -23.28
C TYR A 56 12.34 -0.67 -23.63
N ARG A 57 12.36 -1.25 -24.83
CA ARG A 57 11.38 -2.26 -25.25
C ARG A 57 11.58 -3.59 -24.53
N ALA A 58 12.83 -4.00 -24.33
CA ALA A 58 13.17 -5.22 -23.59
C ALA A 58 12.66 -5.15 -22.14
N ASN A 59 12.79 -4.00 -21.50
CA ASN A 59 12.30 -3.75 -20.14
C ASN A 59 10.77 -3.84 -20.01
N GLN A 60 10.01 -3.84 -21.11
CA GLN A 60 8.55 -4.07 -21.09
C GLN A 60 8.16 -5.55 -21.23
N ILE A 61 9.09 -6.43 -21.60
CA ILE A 61 8.81 -7.86 -21.81
C ILE A 61 8.33 -8.55 -20.51
N PRO A 62 8.94 -8.33 -19.33
CA PRO A 62 8.50 -8.98 -18.10
C PRO A 62 7.01 -8.75 -17.79
N GLU A 63 6.53 -7.51 -17.95
CA GLU A 63 5.12 -7.18 -17.67
C GLU A 63 4.17 -7.85 -18.68
N ARG A 64 4.52 -7.82 -19.96
CA ARG A 64 3.71 -8.45 -21.01
C ARG A 64 3.59 -9.96 -20.79
N ASN A 65 4.70 -10.61 -20.44
CA ASN A 65 4.74 -12.03 -20.14
C ASN A 65 3.90 -12.34 -18.89
N ARG A 66 4.04 -11.55 -17.82
CA ARG A 66 3.25 -11.70 -16.59
C ARG A 66 1.75 -11.63 -16.86
N LEU A 67 1.30 -10.61 -17.58
CA LEU A 67 -0.11 -10.47 -17.97
C LEU A 67 -0.58 -11.68 -18.78
N LYS A 68 0.25 -12.19 -19.69
CA LYS A 68 -0.11 -13.36 -20.47
C LYS A 68 -0.19 -14.63 -19.64
N PHE A 69 0.73 -14.84 -18.69
CA PHE A 69 0.68 -15.96 -17.76
C PHE A 69 -0.57 -15.91 -16.86
N LEU A 70 -0.93 -14.74 -16.34
CA LEU A 70 -2.16 -14.57 -15.56
C LEU A 70 -3.41 -14.92 -16.40
N GLN A 71 -3.45 -14.50 -17.66
CA GLN A 71 -4.53 -14.88 -18.58
C GLN A 71 -4.57 -16.40 -18.83
N LEU A 72 -3.42 -17.05 -19.01
CA LEU A 72 -3.34 -18.51 -19.21
C LEU A 72 -3.76 -19.29 -17.97
N LEU A 73 -3.49 -18.76 -16.76
CA LEU A 73 -3.97 -19.32 -15.50
C LEU A 73 -5.47 -19.05 -15.24
N GLY A 74 -6.14 -18.29 -16.14
CA GLY A 74 -7.54 -17.92 -15.95
C GLY A 74 -7.76 -16.96 -14.78
N LEU A 75 -6.75 -16.17 -14.41
CA LEU A 75 -6.83 -15.16 -13.35
C LEU A 75 -7.16 -13.80 -13.98
N PRO A 76 -8.45 -13.38 -13.99
CA PRO A 76 -8.83 -12.06 -14.49
C PRO A 76 -8.35 -10.96 -13.55
N LEU A 77 -8.39 -9.72 -14.03
CA LEU A 77 -8.24 -8.55 -13.16
C LEU A 77 -9.41 -8.54 -12.18
N ALA A 78 -9.12 -8.38 -10.88
CA ALA A 78 -10.17 -8.27 -9.87
C ALA A 78 -11.07 -7.07 -10.20
N PRO A 79 -12.40 -7.24 -10.21
CA PRO A 79 -13.31 -6.12 -10.43
C PRO A 79 -13.20 -5.12 -9.26
N ALA A 80 -13.62 -3.89 -9.50
CA ALA A 80 -13.79 -2.93 -8.41
C ALA A 80 -14.75 -3.52 -7.36
N ALA A 81 -14.33 -3.54 -6.10
CA ALA A 81 -15.15 -3.99 -4.99
C ALA A 81 -15.87 -2.78 -4.36
N ALA A 82 -17.14 -2.97 -4.00
CA ALA A 82 -17.87 -1.96 -3.24
C ALA A 82 -17.19 -1.74 -1.88
N ALA A 83 -16.96 -0.47 -1.53
CA ALA A 83 -16.47 -0.11 -0.21
C ALA A 83 -17.50 -0.54 0.86
N ARG A 84 -17.02 -0.90 2.04
CA ARG A 84 -17.84 -1.24 3.21
C ARG A 84 -17.30 -0.47 4.40
N GLY A 85 -18.17 -0.13 5.35
CA GLY A 85 -17.80 0.62 6.54
C GLY A 85 -18.83 0.47 7.64
N PHE A 86 -18.48 1.00 8.82
CA PHE A 86 -19.37 1.06 9.96
C PHE A 86 -20.17 2.37 9.96
N VAL A 87 -21.40 2.30 10.45
CA VAL A 87 -22.28 3.46 10.64
C VAL A 87 -22.70 3.47 12.11
N THR A 88 -22.58 4.63 12.75
CA THR A 88 -23.08 4.84 14.11
C THR A 88 -24.46 5.46 14.04
N LEU A 89 -25.41 4.87 14.76
CA LEU A 89 -26.77 5.37 14.91
C LEU A 89 -26.92 5.90 16.33
N THR A 90 -27.31 7.16 16.49
CA THR A 90 -27.49 7.79 17.79
C THR A 90 -28.97 8.09 18.02
N ASN A 91 -29.46 7.75 19.21
CA ASN A 91 -30.80 8.10 19.66
C ASN A 91 -30.70 9.23 20.70
N GLU A 92 -30.75 10.48 20.26
CA GLU A 92 -30.53 11.64 21.15
C GLU A 92 -31.73 11.95 22.06
N ARG A 93 -32.96 11.69 21.60
CA ARG A 93 -34.20 12.15 22.28
C ARG A 93 -35.38 11.18 22.16
N GLY A 94 -35.14 9.90 21.91
CA GLY A 94 -36.17 8.86 21.76
C GLY A 94 -36.30 7.95 22.97
N ALA A 95 -37.35 7.13 22.97
CA ALA A 95 -37.52 6.06 23.96
C ALA A 95 -36.43 4.99 23.78
N LEU A 96 -36.06 4.31 24.87
CA LEU A 96 -35.13 3.19 24.86
C LEU A 96 -35.85 1.91 24.39
N THR A 97 -36.32 1.94 23.14
CA THR A 97 -37.01 0.83 22.49
C THR A 97 -36.21 0.35 21.29
N THR A 98 -36.33 -0.93 20.98
CA THR A 98 -35.75 -1.48 19.75
C THR A 98 -36.42 -0.85 18.53
N HIS A 99 -35.62 -0.38 17.58
CA HIS A 99 -36.09 0.18 16.32
C HIS A 99 -35.59 -0.65 15.14
N THR A 100 -36.51 -1.19 14.34
CA THR A 100 -36.16 -1.92 13.13
C THR A 100 -35.84 -0.95 12.01
N LEU A 101 -34.66 -1.08 11.42
CA LEU A 101 -34.27 -0.41 10.18
C LEU A 101 -34.51 -1.34 9.00
N GLU A 102 -35.16 -0.81 7.98
CA GLU A 102 -35.32 -1.49 6.69
C GLU A 102 -33.98 -1.59 5.94
N PRO A 103 -33.81 -2.60 5.05
CA PRO A 103 -32.69 -2.62 4.11
C PRO A 103 -32.75 -1.41 3.16
N ASP A 104 -31.65 -1.18 2.43
CA ASP A 104 -31.49 -0.11 1.45
C ASP A 104 -31.59 1.32 2.04
N LEU A 105 -31.24 1.47 3.32
CA LEU A 105 -31.14 2.77 3.96
C LEU A 105 -29.97 3.57 3.36
N ASP A 106 -30.27 4.78 2.92
CA ASP A 106 -29.31 5.71 2.37
C ASP A 106 -28.46 6.34 3.48
N VAL A 107 -27.16 6.04 3.46
CA VAL A 107 -26.17 6.59 4.39
C VAL A 107 -25.01 7.20 3.60
N ARG A 108 -24.32 8.19 4.18
CA ARG A 108 -23.27 8.93 3.47
C ARG A 108 -21.99 8.98 4.27
N ALA A 109 -20.88 8.84 3.56
CA ALA A 109 -19.54 9.14 4.07
C ALA A 109 -18.98 10.30 3.22
N GLY A 110 -19.09 11.52 3.75
CA GLY A 110 -18.81 12.73 2.98
C GLY A 110 -19.72 12.85 1.75
N GLN A 111 -19.14 12.85 0.56
CA GLN A 111 -19.86 12.92 -0.72
C GLN A 111 -20.23 11.53 -1.30
N VAL A 112 -19.75 10.45 -0.69
CA VAL A 112 -19.99 9.09 -1.19
C VAL A 112 -21.24 8.52 -0.54
N ARG A 113 -22.15 8.06 -1.39
CA ARG A 113 -23.40 7.39 -0.99
C ARG A 113 -23.16 5.90 -0.75
N PHE A 114 -23.74 5.38 0.32
CA PHE A 114 -23.75 3.98 0.71
C PHE A 114 -25.19 3.53 0.96
N LEU A 115 -25.43 2.23 0.86
CA LEU A 115 -26.71 1.60 1.15
C LEU A 115 -26.50 0.47 2.15
N THR A 116 -27.38 0.37 3.14
CA THR A 116 -27.43 -0.83 3.97
C THR A 116 -27.93 -2.00 3.14
N THR A 117 -27.32 -3.17 3.27
CA THR A 117 -27.69 -4.36 2.47
C THR A 117 -28.72 -5.24 3.17
N GLN A 118 -28.90 -5.05 4.46
CA GLN A 118 -29.78 -5.84 5.32
C GLN A 118 -30.51 -4.90 6.26
N GLY A 119 -31.74 -5.28 6.63
CA GLY A 119 -32.44 -4.66 7.74
C GLY A 119 -31.80 -5.08 9.07
N LEU A 120 -31.89 -4.21 10.08
CA LEU A 120 -31.28 -4.44 11.40
C LEU A 120 -32.16 -3.87 12.50
N ASP A 121 -32.31 -4.63 13.58
CA ASP A 121 -32.90 -4.16 14.82
C ASP A 121 -31.87 -3.38 15.64
N VAL A 122 -32.08 -2.07 15.76
CA VAL A 122 -31.26 -1.17 16.57
C VAL A 122 -31.71 -1.29 18.01
N LEU A 123 -30.91 -1.99 18.81
CA LEU A 123 -31.13 -2.14 20.24
C LEU A 123 -30.74 -0.84 20.98
N PRO A 124 -31.39 -0.52 22.12
CA PRO A 124 -31.06 0.64 22.93
C PRO A 124 -29.79 0.40 23.79
N ILE A 125 -28.69 0.01 23.14
CA ILE A 125 -27.38 -0.24 23.76
C ILE A 125 -26.35 0.75 23.25
N THR A 126 -25.34 1.06 24.06
CA THR A 126 -24.23 1.89 23.62
C THR A 126 -23.11 0.99 23.13
N ALA A 127 -22.57 1.29 21.95
CA ALA A 127 -21.39 0.61 21.42
C ALA A 127 -20.34 1.64 21.02
N GLN A 128 -19.07 1.33 21.30
CA GLN A 128 -17.94 2.18 20.92
C GLN A 128 -16.83 1.35 20.29
N LEU A 129 -16.23 1.90 19.24
CA LEU A 129 -15.12 1.28 18.53
C LEU A 129 -13.80 1.60 19.25
N PHE A 130 -12.95 0.60 19.41
CA PHE A 130 -11.63 0.71 20.02
C PHE A 130 -10.57 0.04 19.12
N TYR A 131 -9.34 0.51 19.21
CA TYR A 131 -8.19 -0.11 18.54
C TYR A 131 -6.97 -0.13 19.46
N LYS A 132 -6.06 -1.09 19.21
CA LYS A 132 -4.81 -1.21 19.95
C LYS A 132 -3.75 -0.35 19.30
N ARG A 133 -3.53 0.84 19.86
CA ARG A 133 -2.52 1.78 19.40
C ARG A 133 -1.14 1.33 19.92
N PRO A 134 -0.14 1.10 19.05
CA PRO A 134 1.20 0.76 19.50
C PRO A 134 1.79 1.90 20.34
N VAL A 135 2.51 1.54 21.40
CA VAL A 135 3.17 2.50 22.29
C VAL A 135 4.65 2.19 22.35
N GLU A 136 5.49 3.20 22.09
CA GLU A 136 6.93 3.10 22.30
C GLU A 136 7.22 2.92 23.79
N THR A 137 7.99 1.89 24.11
CA THR A 137 8.30 1.47 25.48
C THR A 137 9.79 1.58 25.72
N THR A 138 10.20 1.93 26.94
CA THR A 138 11.62 2.02 27.30
C THR A 138 12.28 0.63 27.29
N ALA A 139 13.57 0.56 26.94
CA ALA A 139 14.34 -0.69 26.90
C ALA A 139 14.29 -1.48 28.23
N GLU A 140 14.23 -0.78 29.36
CA GLU A 140 14.10 -1.37 30.69
C GLU A 140 12.75 -2.09 30.89
N GLN A 141 11.65 -1.45 30.48
CA GLN A 141 10.31 -2.01 30.57
C GLN A 141 10.19 -3.23 29.64
N ALA A 142 10.67 -3.14 28.40
CA ALA A 142 10.66 -4.28 27.48
C ALA A 142 11.41 -5.50 28.04
N THR A 143 12.56 -5.28 28.70
CA THR A 143 13.35 -6.33 29.33
C THR A 143 12.63 -6.95 30.53
N LEU A 144 12.03 -6.11 31.39
CA LEU A 144 11.26 -6.57 32.56
C LEU A 144 10.07 -7.43 32.14
N TYR A 145 9.26 -6.97 31.18
CA TYR A 145 8.10 -7.72 30.71
C TYR A 145 8.51 -9.02 30.01
N LYS A 146 9.63 -9.03 29.28
CA LYS A 146 10.15 -10.28 28.72
C LYS A 146 10.49 -11.30 29.80
N GLN A 147 11.12 -10.88 30.90
CA GLN A 147 11.42 -11.76 32.04
C GLN A 147 10.16 -12.28 32.75
N LEU A 148 9.15 -11.41 32.93
CA LEU A 148 7.91 -11.79 33.63
C LEU A 148 7.04 -12.76 32.84
N TYR A 149 7.05 -12.65 31.51
CA TYR A 149 6.20 -13.44 30.62
C TYR A 149 6.98 -14.50 29.82
N ASP A 150 8.23 -14.80 30.19
CA ASP A 150 9.09 -15.74 29.46
C ASP A 150 8.46 -17.14 29.35
N ASP A 151 7.76 -17.59 30.41
CA ASP A 151 7.04 -18.88 30.44
C ASP A 151 5.76 -18.89 29.59
N LEU A 152 5.19 -17.70 29.29
CA LEU A 152 3.92 -17.53 28.57
C LEU A 152 4.12 -17.17 27.09
N LEU A 153 5.22 -16.48 26.78
CA LEU A 153 5.60 -16.12 25.42
C LEU A 153 6.22 -17.36 24.77
N GLY A 154 5.62 -17.84 23.68
CA GLY A 154 6.24 -18.90 22.90
C GLY A 154 7.64 -18.50 22.45
N ASN A 155 8.53 -19.48 22.30
CA ASN A 155 9.92 -19.25 21.89
C ASN A 155 9.99 -18.23 20.74
N ASN A 156 10.70 -17.12 20.97
CA ASN A 156 10.97 -16.05 20.02
C ASN A 156 9.84 -15.00 19.79
N GLN A 157 8.86 -14.90 20.68
CA GLN A 157 7.89 -13.80 20.68
C GLN A 157 8.31 -12.65 21.61
N ALA A 158 8.34 -11.43 21.08
CA ALA A 158 8.49 -10.22 21.88
C ALA A 158 7.10 -9.69 22.28
N PRO A 159 6.91 -9.22 23.53
CA PRO A 159 5.64 -8.62 23.93
C PRO A 159 5.40 -7.33 23.15
N ALA A 160 4.20 -7.19 22.59
CA ALA A 160 3.76 -5.96 21.96
C ALA A 160 3.05 -5.07 22.98
N PHE A 161 3.49 -3.82 23.09
CA PHE A 161 2.92 -2.85 24.01
C PHE A 161 1.90 -1.98 23.28
N TYR A 162 0.73 -1.81 23.89
CA TYR A 162 -0.34 -1.03 23.30
C TYR A 162 -1.15 -0.29 24.36
N ASP A 163 -1.80 0.78 23.91
CA ASP A 163 -2.85 1.47 24.63
C ASP A 163 -4.19 1.26 23.89
N THR A 164 -5.27 1.08 24.65
CA THR A 164 -6.60 0.85 24.09
C THR A 164 -7.26 2.20 23.86
N ALA A 165 -7.20 2.67 22.62
CA ALA A 165 -7.70 3.98 22.25
C ALA A 165 -9.10 3.87 21.64
N PRO A 166 -10.08 4.71 22.06
CA PRO A 166 -11.36 4.79 21.38
C PRO A 166 -11.17 5.42 20.00
N MET A 167 -11.90 4.90 19.01
CA MET A 167 -12.04 5.55 17.72
C MET A 167 -12.85 6.83 17.92
N PRO A 168 -12.34 8.00 17.50
CA PRO A 168 -13.11 9.23 17.57
C PRO A 168 -14.38 9.12 16.72
N LEU A 169 -15.43 9.84 17.12
CA LEU A 169 -16.64 9.97 16.33
C LEU A 169 -16.42 10.96 15.16
N PRO A 170 -17.18 10.87 14.07
CA PRO A 170 -17.22 11.91 13.04
C PRO A 170 -17.40 13.29 13.65
N ALA A 171 -16.57 14.25 13.24
CA ALA A 171 -16.69 15.61 13.74
C ALA A 171 -17.90 16.32 13.10
N ALA A 172 -18.42 17.35 13.77
CA ALA A 172 -19.62 18.08 13.33
C ALA A 172 -19.42 18.82 11.99
N ASP A 173 -18.19 19.00 11.54
CA ASP A 173 -17.82 19.56 10.24
C ASP A 173 -17.92 18.54 9.08
N GLY A 174 -18.26 17.28 9.38
CA GLY A 174 -18.36 16.20 8.42
C GLY A 174 -17.02 15.52 8.11
N SER A 175 -15.94 15.88 8.80
CA SER A 175 -14.67 15.17 8.70
C SER A 175 -14.79 13.79 9.34
N LEU A 176 -14.40 12.77 8.57
CA LEU A 176 -14.42 11.38 9.00
C LEU A 176 -13.05 11.00 9.55
N PRO A 177 -12.97 10.40 10.75
CA PRO A 177 -11.72 9.91 11.27
C PRO A 177 -11.23 8.73 10.44
N ALA A 178 -9.95 8.77 10.07
CA ALA A 178 -9.29 7.72 9.31
C ALA A 178 -8.31 6.97 10.20
N LEU A 179 -8.37 5.64 10.16
CA LEU A 179 -7.43 4.75 10.84
C LEU A 179 -6.95 3.70 9.84
N ASP A 180 -5.64 3.60 9.65
CA ASP A 180 -5.04 2.49 8.93
C ASP A 180 -4.82 1.33 9.90
N LEU A 181 -5.56 0.23 9.70
CA LEU A 181 -5.45 -0.95 10.55
C LEU A 181 -4.04 -1.56 10.55
N ALA A 182 -3.25 -1.36 9.49
CA ALA A 182 -1.85 -1.82 9.45
C ALA A 182 -0.97 -1.14 10.51
N THR A 183 -1.42 -0.02 11.08
CA THR A 183 -0.72 0.70 12.15
C THR A 183 -1.13 0.24 13.56
N THR A 184 -2.16 -0.62 13.67
CA THR A 184 -2.61 -1.19 14.95
C THR A 184 -1.83 -2.45 15.28
N VAL A 185 -1.71 -2.79 16.57
CA VAL A 185 -0.89 -3.94 17.01
C VAL A 185 -1.44 -5.29 16.51
N ASP A 186 -2.76 -5.42 16.38
CA ASP A 186 -3.42 -6.67 15.99
C ASP A 186 -4.10 -6.60 14.61
N GLY A 187 -3.99 -5.48 13.90
CA GLY A 187 -4.65 -5.30 12.60
C GLY A 187 -6.17 -5.27 12.68
N CYS A 188 -6.74 -5.05 13.87
CA CYS A 188 -8.16 -5.25 14.14
C CYS A 188 -8.82 -4.01 14.77
N LEU A 189 -10.15 -3.95 14.62
CA LEU A 189 -11.01 -3.01 15.31
C LEU A 189 -11.92 -3.79 16.27
N TRP A 190 -12.05 -3.29 17.49
CA TRP A 190 -12.85 -3.90 18.54
C TRP A 190 -14.13 -3.11 18.76
N ILE A 191 -15.24 -3.80 18.99
CA ILE A 191 -16.51 -3.17 19.36
C ILE A 191 -16.76 -3.47 20.84
N ALA A 192 -16.73 -2.44 21.68
CA ALA A 192 -17.11 -2.55 23.08
C ALA A 192 -18.60 -2.22 23.22
N LEU A 193 -19.35 -3.10 23.88
CA LEU A 193 -20.71 -2.82 24.32
C LEU A 193 -20.64 -2.23 25.73
N LEU A 194 -21.23 -1.05 25.93
CA LEU A 194 -21.22 -0.28 27.18
C LEU A 194 -22.59 -0.31 27.87
#